data_AF-A0A3N7G8J3-F1
#
_entry.id   AF-A0A3N7G8J3-F1
#
_cell.length_a   1.000
_cell.length_b   1.000
_cell.length_c   1.000
_cell.angle_alpha   90.00
_cell.angle_beta   90.00
_cell.angle_gamma   90.00
#
_symmetry.space_group_name_H-M   'P 1'
#
loop_
_entity.id
_entity.type
_entity.pdbx_description
1 polymer ?
#
loop_
_entity_poly.entity_id
_entity_poly.type
_entity_poly.pdbx_seq_one_letter_code
_entity_poly.pdbx_strand_id
1 'polypeptide(L)' 'MASRLVREPRVVVQVESEVDILDDGYRWRKYGQKVVKGNPNPRY' A
#
# COMPACT_ATOMS: atom_id res chain seq x y z
N MET A 1 5.79 -33.29 0.49
CA MET A 1 5.56 -32.59 1.77
C MET A 1 5.64 -31.10 1.53
N ALA A 2 4.49 -30.41 1.48
CA ALA A 2 4.44 -29.00 1.15
C ALA A 2 4.76 -28.16 2.39
N SER A 3 5.98 -27.61 2.48
CA SER A 3 6.17 -26.40 3.25
C SER A 3 5.46 -25.30 2.47
N ARG A 4 4.24 -24.98 2.88
CA ARG A 4 3.63 -23.69 2.61
C ARG A 4 4.53 -22.68 3.33
N LEU A 5 5.62 -22.30 2.66
CA LEU A 5 6.65 -21.40 3.14
C LEU A 5 5.95 -20.21 3.81
N VAL A 6 6.28 -20.02 5.07
CA VAL A 6 5.77 -18.95 5.94
C VAL A 6 5.75 -17.67 5.11
N ARG A 7 4.56 -17.20 4.75
CA ARG A 7 4.43 -15.94 4.02
C ARG A 7 4.88 -14.85 4.97
N GLU A 8 5.86 -14.03 4.56
CA GLU A 8 6.26 -12.87 5.32
C GLU A 8 5.02 -12.05 5.74
N PRO A 9 4.97 -11.56 6.98
CA PRO A 9 3.84 -10.78 7.45
C PRO A 9 3.73 -9.51 6.59
N ARG A 10 2.58 -9.36 5.92
CA ARG A 10 2.24 -8.14 5.19
C ARG A 10 1.77 -7.10 6.20
N VAL A 11 2.58 -6.09 6.44
CA VAL A 11 2.20 -4.94 7.28
C VAL A 11 1.36 -3.98 6.44
N VAL A 12 0.16 -3.65 6.93
CA VAL A 12 -0.72 -2.62 6.35
C VAL A 12 -0.98 -1.59 7.44
N VAL A 13 -0.66 -0.34 7.16
CA VAL A 13 -0.89 0.79 8.07
C VAL A 13 -2.01 1.65 7.49
N GLN A 14 -3.05 1.91 8.28
CA GLN A 14 -4.11 2.87 7.95
C GLN A 14 -3.87 4.13 8.78
N VAL A 15 -3.68 5.26 8.11
CA VAL A 15 -3.53 6.58 8.73
C VAL A 15 -4.56 7.49 8.07
N GLU A 16 -5.32 8.23 8.89
CA GLU A 16 -6.17 9.30 8.39
C GLU A 16 -5.31 10.55 8.21
N SER A 17 -5.07 10.94 6.96
CA SER A 17 -4.29 12.13 6.61
C SER A 17 -4.97 12.92 5.50
N GLU A 18 -4.91 14.25 5.59
CA GLU A 18 -5.36 15.13 4.49
C GLU A 18 -4.40 15.11 3.29
N VAL A 19 -3.19 14.57 3.48
CA VAL A 19 -2.14 14.49 2.47
C VAL A 19 -1.97 13.04 2.02
N ASP A 20 -1.94 12.84 0.70
CA ASP A 20 -1.82 11.52 0.05
C ASP A 20 -0.42 10.90 0.18
N ILE A 21 0.60 11.73 0.44
CA ILE A 21 1.98 11.31 0.66
C ILE A 21 2.33 11.60 2.10
N LEU A 22 2.44 10.55 2.90
CA LEU A 22 2.91 10.65 4.28
C LEU A 22 4.42 10.87 4.29
N ASP A 23 4.88 11.80 5.14
CA ASP A 23 6.30 11.92 5.49
C ASP A 23 6.63 10.88 6.56
N ASP A 24 6.74 9.62 6.14
CA ASP A 24 7.00 8.46 7.01
C ASP A 24 8.52 8.23 7.26
N GLY A 25 9.36 9.18 6.85
CA GLY A 25 10.81 9.10 6.94
C GLY A 25 11.49 8.28 5.83
N TYR A 26 10.73 7.72 4.89
CA TYR A 26 11.26 6.99 3.74
C TYR A 26 10.96 7.69 2.42
N ARG A 27 11.89 7.60 1.46
CA ARG A 27 11.75 8.26 0.14
C ARG A 27 11.24 7.29 -0.92
N TRP A 28 9.93 7.18 -1.03
CA TRP A 28 9.28 6.39 -2.08
C TRP A 28 9.06 7.21 -3.37
N ARG A 29 9.14 6.56 -4.54
CA ARG A 29 8.76 7.13 -5.83
C ARG A 29 7.51 6.43 -6.35
N LYS A 30 6.45 7.18 -6.65
CA LYS A 30 5.24 6.65 -7.29
C LYS A 30 5.53 6.39 -8.77
N TYR A 31 5.51 5.11 -9.17
CA TYR A 31 5.78 4.71 -10.56
C TYR A 31 4.52 4.61 -11.43
N GLY A 32 3.33 4.73 -10.84
CA GLY A 32 2.07 4.72 -11.57
C GLY A 32 0.86 4.60 -10.65
N GLN A 33 -0.30 5.00 -11.16
CA GLN A 33 -1.59 4.88 -10.48
C GLN A 33 -2.46 3.90 -11.26
N LYS A 34 -2.92 2.83 -10.62
CA LYS A 34 -3.90 1.92 -11.22
C LYS A 34 -5.29 2.26 -10.68
N VAL A 35 -6.14 2.78 -11.55
CA VAL A 35 -7.56 2.93 -11.25
C VAL A 35 -8.18 1.53 -11.19
N VAL A 36 -8.77 1.16 -10.06
CA VAL A 36 -9.45 -0.11 -9.88
C VAL A 36 -10.95 0.13 -9.97
N LYS A 37 -11.58 -0.39 -11.03
CA LYS A 37 -13.02 -0.25 -11.26
C LYS A 37 -13.80 -0.86 -10.08
N GLY A 38 -14.68 -0.07 -9.46
CA GLY A 38 -15.52 -0.50 -8.33
C GLY A 38 -14.96 -0.20 -6.94
N ASN A 39 -13.76 0.38 -6.83
CA ASN A 39 -13.27 0.94 -5.56
C ASN A 39 -13.39 2.47 -5.60
N PRO A 40 -14.21 3.09 -4.73
CA PRO A 40 -14.36 4.56 -4.70
C PRO A 40 -13.09 5.28 -4.24
N ASN A 41 -12.16 4.57 -3.59
CA ASN A 41 -10.91 5.14 -3.09
C ASN A 41 -9.82 5.04 -4.16
N PRO A 42 -9.40 6.17 -4.76
CA PRO A 42 -8.27 6.18 -5.67
C PRO A 42 -6.99 5.89 -4.86
N ARG A 43 -6.15 4.99 -5.36
CA ARG A 43 -4.84 4.72 -4.75
C ARG A 43 -3.85 5.73 -5.33
N TYR A 44 -3.64 6.83 -4.61
CA TYR A 44 -2.63 7.82 -4.95
C TYR A 44 -1.23 7.39 -4.52
#